data_AF-A0A4Q8QS46-F1
#
_entry.id   AF-A0A4Q8QS46-F1
#
_cell.length_a   1.000
_cell.length_b   1.000
_cell.length_c   1.000
_cell.angle_alpha   90.00
_cell.angle_beta   90.00
_cell.angle_gamma   90.00
#
_symmetry.space_group_name_H-M   'P 1'
#
loop_
_entity.id
_entity.type
_entity.pdbx_description
1 polymer ?
#
loop_
_entity_poly.entity_id
_entity_poly.type
_entity_poly.pdbx_seq_one_letter_code
_entity_poly.pdbx_strand_id
1 'polypeptide(L)' 'MPDLQVIVRDDIAIAWGLNRMRYRSASAPVVENWARSTRVFQKKDGQWKMIHQHLSVPADPKTGHARFDLKP' A
#
# COMPACT_ATOMS: atom_id res chain seq x y z
N MET A 1 6.59 -4.04 -4.20
CA MET A 1 6.37 -3.60 -2.82
C MET A 1 7.66 -3.82 -2.05
N PRO A 2 8.49 -2.78 -1.86
CA PRO A 2 9.62 -2.87 -0.97
C PRO A 2 9.17 -3.19 0.46
N ASP A 3 10.00 -3.95 1.17
CA ASP A 3 9.77 -4.38 2.56
C ASP A 3 8.43 -5.11 2.76
N LEU A 4 8.03 -5.92 1.78
CA LEU A 4 6.83 -6.74 1.88
C LEU A 4 7.01 -7.78 2.98
N GLN A 5 6.16 -7.69 4.00
CA GLN A 5 5.99 -8.67 5.05
C GLN A 5 4.66 -9.39 4.85
N VAL A 6 4.66 -10.70 5.09
CA VAL A 6 3.45 -11.52 5.03
C VAL A 6 3.43 -12.48 6.21
N ILE A 7 2.31 -12.51 6.94
CA ILE A 7 2.03 -13.56 7.91
C ILE A 7 0.76 -14.29 7.50
N VAL A 8 0.76 -15.60 7.69
CA VAL A 8 -0.38 -16.47 7.44
C VAL A 8 -0.67 -17.27 8.70
N ARG A 9 -1.94 -17.30 9.11
CA ARG A 9 -2.47 -18.14 10.19
C ARG A 9 -3.82 -18.67 9.72
N ASP A 10 -3.92 -19.99 9.61
CA ASP A 10 -5.12 -20.68 9.14
C ASP A 10 -5.63 -20.12 7.80
N ASP A 11 -6.87 -19.60 7.80
CA ASP A 11 -7.52 -19.03 6.64
C ASP A 11 -7.32 -17.51 6.54
N ILE A 12 -6.44 -16.89 7.34
CA ILE A 12 -6.16 -15.45 7.32
C ILE A 12 -4.70 -15.18 6.93
N ALA A 13 -4.51 -14.24 6.01
CA ALA A 13 -3.20 -13.71 5.65
C ALA A 13 -3.20 -12.18 5.79
N ILE A 14 -2.15 -11.64 6.39
CA ILE A 14 -1.92 -10.19 6.49
C ILE A 14 -0.62 -9.89 5.74
N ALA A 15 -0.70 -8.98 4.78
CA ALA A 15 0.43 -8.48 4.01
C ALA A 15 0.59 -6.98 4.23
N TRP A 16 1.79 -6.51 4.53
CA TRP A 16 2.07 -5.07 4.67
C TRP A 16 3.44 -4.70 4.15
N GLY A 17 3.62 -3.43 3.84
CA GLY A 17 4.87 -2.89 3.32
C GLY A 17 4.65 -1.57 2.59
N LEU A 18 5.66 -1.19 1.81
CA LEU A 18 5.65 0.05 1.04
C LEU A 18 5.23 -0.19 -0.41
N ASN A 19 4.32 0.64 -0.90
CA ASN A 19 3.95 0.72 -2.30
C ASN A 19 4.72 1.86 -2.95
N ARG A 20 5.60 1.52 -3.90
CA ARG A 20 6.19 2.48 -4.84
C ARG A 20 5.27 2.59 -6.04
N MET A 21 4.60 3.72 -6.20
CA MET A 21 3.67 3.93 -7.31
C MET A 21 4.28 4.91 -8.29
N ARG A 22 4.25 4.55 -9.58
CA ARG A 22 4.73 5.39 -10.68
C ARG A 22 3.56 5.63 -11.62
N TYR A 23 3.21 6.90 -11.78
CA TYR A 23 2.20 7.35 -12.72
C TYR A 23 2.88 8.03 -13.90
N ARG A 24 2.52 7.63 -15.12
CA ARG A 24 3.00 8.24 -16.36
C ARG A 24 1.79 8.71 -17.15
N SER A 25 1.77 9.98 -17.50
CA SER A 25 0.85 10.54 -18.51
C SER A 25 1.63 10.85 -19.79
N ALA A 26 0.96 10.81 -20.94
CA ALA A 26 1.58 11.10 -22.24
C ALA A 26 2.13 12.53 -22.32
N SER A 27 1.55 13.47 -21.58
CA SER A 27 1.86 14.90 -21.61
C SER A 27 2.51 15.45 -20.34
N ALA A 28 2.81 14.60 -19.35
CA ALA A 28 3.37 15.06 -18.08
C ALA A 28 4.58 14.20 -17.62
N PRO A 29 5.49 14.78 -16.83
CA PRO A 29 6.57 14.02 -16.20
C PRO A 29 6.04 12.83 -15.39
N VAL A 30 6.86 11.79 -15.27
CA VAL A 30 6.53 10.64 -14.40
C VAL A 30 6.46 11.13 -12.96
N VAL A 31 5.32 10.89 -12.32
CA VAL A 31 5.14 11.13 -10.89
C VAL A 31 5.41 9.83 -10.16
N GLU A 32 6.29 9.88 -9.17
CA GLU A 32 6.57 8.75 -8.28
C GLU A 32 6.22 9.15 -6.85
N ASN A 33 5.44 8.32 -6.16
CA ASN A 33 5.17 8.48 -4.74
C ASN A 33 5.24 7.13 -4.00
N TRP A 34 5.21 7.24 -2.68
CA TRP A 34 5.25 6.11 -1.76
C TRP A 34 4.03 6.13 -0.85
N ALA A 35 3.44 4.96 -0.62
CA ALA A 35 2.35 4.79 0.33
C ALA A 35 2.58 3.54 1.19
N ARG A 36 2.13 3.59 2.43
CA ARG A 36 2.10 2.42 3.33
C ARG A 36 0.83 1.65 3.05
N SER A 37 0.92 0.33 3.01
CA SER A 37 -0.26 -0.51 2.86
C SER A 37 -0.29 -1.69 3.79
N THR A 38 -1.50 -2.04 4.20
CA THR A 38 -1.85 -3.29 4.86
C THR A 38 -3.03 -3.90 4.11
N ARG A 39 -2.92 -5.19 3.77
CA ARG A 39 -3.97 -5.96 3.10
C ARG A 39 -4.23 -7.21 3.91
N VAL A 40 -5.51 -7.51 4.13
CA VAL A 40 -5.94 -8.73 4.80
C VAL A 40 -6.69 -9.58 3.79
N PHE A 41 -6.34 -10.85 3.74
CA PHE A 41 -6.95 -11.85 2.89
C PHE A 41 -7.55 -12.95 3.75
N GLN A 42 -8.71 -13.47 3.31
CA GLN A 42 -9.30 -14.69 3.85
C GLN A 42 -9.34 -15.77 2.77
N LYS A 43 -8.98 -17.00 3.10
CA LYS A 43 -9.07 -18.15 2.20
C LYS A 43 -10.50 -18.70 2.22
N LYS A 44 -11.23 -18.53 1.12
CA LYS A 44 -12.59 -19.06 0.91
C LYS A 44 -12.60 -19.97 -0.31
N ASP A 45 -13.15 -21.17 -0.16
CA ASP A 45 -13.23 -22.18 -1.24
C ASP A 45 -11.87 -22.43 -1.92
N GLY A 46 -10.82 -22.54 -1.10
CA GLY A 46 -9.45 -22.75 -1.57
C GLY A 46 -8.75 -21.49 -2.12
N GLN A 47 -9.45 -20.36 -2.23
CA GLN A 47 -8.93 -19.13 -2.84
C GLN A 47 -8.75 -18.00 -1.82
N TRP A 48 -7.59 -17.35 -1.84
CA TRP A 48 -7.38 -16.14 -1.07
C TRP A 48 -8.16 -14.96 -1.68
N LYS A 49 -9.05 -14.36 -0.89
CA LYS A 49 -9.81 -13.16 -1.26
C LYS A 49 -9.40 -12.02 -0.34
N MET A 50 -9.10 -10.85 -0.91
CA MET A 50 -8.84 -9.68 -0.10
C MET A 50 -10.14 -9.23 0.56
N ILE A 51 -10.16 -9.20 1.89
CA ILE A 51 -11.34 -8.81 2.69
C ILE A 51 -11.17 -7.43 3.30
N HIS A 52 -9.94 -6.91 3.36
CA HIS A 52 -9.66 -5.56 3.83
C HIS A 52 -8.39 -4.99 3.18
N GLN A 53 -8.39 -3.69 2.96
CA GLN A 53 -7.20 -2.92 2.58
C GLN A 53 -7.20 -1.58 3.30
N HIS A 54 -6.02 -1.21 3.80
CA HIS A 54 -5.71 0.14 4.23
C HIS A 54 -4.51 0.64 3.44
N LEU A 55 -4.67 1.79 2.79
CA LEU A 55 -3.61 2.54 2.12
C LEU A 55 -3.52 3.91 2.76
N SER A 56 -2.32 4.40 3.03
CA SER A 56 -2.14 5.73 3.60
C SER A 56 -0.81 6.35 3.21
N VAL A 57 -0.80 7.68 3.22
CA VAL A 57 0.39 8.52 3.10
C VAL A 57 0.50 9.39 4.37
N PRO A 58 1.71 9.80 4.78
CA PRO A 58 1.86 10.74 5.87
C PRO A 58 1.16 12.07 5.55
N ALA A 59 0.66 12.75 6.58
CA ALA A 59 0.16 14.11 6.49
C ALA A 59 1.13 15.06 7.20
N ASP A 60 1.31 16.25 6.66
CA ASP A 60 2.02 17.33 7.33
C ASP A 60 1.21 17.79 8.55
N PRO A 61 1.78 17.79 9.77
CA PRO A 61 1.02 18.08 10.99
C PRO A 61 0.61 19.55 11.13
N LYS A 62 1.22 20.48 10.39
CA LYS A 62 0.88 21.91 10.44
C LYS A 62 -0.23 22.25 9.45
N THR A 63 -0.20 21.65 8.27
CA THR A 63 -1.10 21.99 7.15
C THR A 63 -2.19 20.94 6.90
N GLY A 64 -2.01 19.71 7.40
CA GLY A 64 -2.88 18.57 7.12
C GLY A 64 -2.69 17.98 5.72
N HIS A 65 -1.80 18.54 4.89
CA HIS A 65 -1.60 18.09 3.52
C HIS A 65 -0.90 16.73 3.44
N ALA A 66 -1.34 15.90 2.51
CA ALA A 66 -0.69 14.63 2.19
C ALA A 66 0.73 14.85 1.63
N ARG A 67 1.68 14.05 2.10
CA ARG A 67 3.10 14.11 1.72
C ARG A 67 3.46 12.98 0.77
N PHE A 68 3.42 13.30 -0.53
CA PHE A 68 3.77 12.36 -1.62
C PHE A 68 5.24 12.43 -2.04
N ASP A 69 5.98 13.42 -1.54
CA ASP A 69 7.38 13.71 -1.84
C ASP A 69 8.39 12.91 -0.99
N LEU A 70 7.91 12.24 0.06
CA LEU A 70 8.74 11.46 0.97
C LEU A 70 9.30 10.20 0.31
N LYS A 71 10.50 9.81 0.72
CA LYS A 71 11.18 8.56 0.34
C LYS A 71 11.33 7.65 1.57
N PRO A 72 11.34 6.31 1.39
CA PRO A 72 11.59 5.36 2.47
C PRO A 72 12.91 5.61 3.18
#